data_AF-A0A3M1XL82-F1
#
_entry.id   AF-A0A3M1XL82-F1
#
_cell.length_a   1.000
_cell.length_b   1.000
_cell.length_c   1.000
_cell.angle_alpha   90.00
_cell.angle_beta   90.00
_cell.angle_gamma   90.00
#
_symmetry.space_group_name_H-M   'P 1'
#
loop_
_entity.id
_entity.type
_entity.pdbx_description
1 polymer ?
#
loop_
_entity_poly.entity_id
_entity_poly.type
_entity_poly.pdbx_seq_one_letter_code
_entity_poly.pdbx_strand_id
1 'polypeptide(L)'
;LKSLNGSDYKMKFGDALVETVVEFLKHTKFSKCEANADRKNGHMLVFYGFVGLFITTCWITFYYYVMKKYSPISLADPMKWWANLSALSLLIGILIIIGNRMKDKGINTKTSSFDWTFIIMILLLAVTGLLTELTRLAGIRQLAYPIYFIHLMFVFYTIVYFPYSKLAHMGYRLLAITYYKMVGKDVM
;
A
#
# COMPACT_ATOMS: atom_id res chain seq x y z
N LEU A 1 -43.75 -6.48 -11.04
CA LEU A 1 -42.79 -7.08 -10.08
C LEU A 1 -42.28 -8.38 -10.68
N LYS A 2 -41.25 -8.29 -11.54
CA LYS A 2 -40.65 -9.47 -12.21
C LYS A 2 -39.60 -10.04 -11.26
N SER A 3 -39.86 -11.25 -10.77
CA SER A 3 -38.92 -12.05 -9.99
C SER A 3 -37.55 -12.06 -10.66
N LEU A 4 -36.56 -11.42 -10.03
CA LEU A 4 -35.16 -11.52 -10.41
C LEU A 4 -34.64 -12.87 -9.89
N ASN A 5 -34.89 -13.90 -10.70
CA ASN A 5 -34.31 -15.23 -10.53
C ASN A 5 -32.79 -15.09 -10.49
N GLY A 6 -32.18 -15.47 -9.37
CA GLY A 6 -30.72 -15.49 -9.22
C GLY A 6 -30.12 -16.54 -10.13
N SER A 7 -29.21 -16.14 -11.03
CA SER A 7 -28.11 -16.96 -11.59
C SER A 7 -27.49 -16.43 -12.89
N ASP A 8 -27.81 -15.23 -13.40
CA ASP A 8 -27.18 -14.74 -14.64
C ASP A 8 -25.84 -14.01 -14.41
N TYR A 9 -24.99 -14.60 -13.56
CA TYR A 9 -23.61 -14.13 -13.37
C TYR A 9 -22.69 -14.87 -14.34
N LYS A 10 -22.03 -14.14 -15.24
CA LYS A 10 -21.08 -14.72 -16.22
C LYS A 10 -19.86 -15.38 -15.57
N MET A 11 -19.50 -14.98 -14.35
CA MET A 11 -18.34 -15.48 -13.61
C MET A 11 -18.62 -15.53 -12.11
N LYS A 12 -17.97 -16.46 -11.40
CA LYS A 12 -18.02 -16.54 -9.93
C LYS A 12 -17.29 -15.33 -9.32
N PHE A 13 -17.73 -14.90 -8.14
CA PHE A 13 -17.15 -13.75 -7.42
C PHE A 13 -15.63 -13.85 -7.24
N GLY A 14 -15.13 -15.04 -6.87
CA GLY A 14 -13.70 -15.27 -6.70
C GLY A 14 -12.90 -15.12 -8.00
N ASP A 15 -13.38 -15.71 -9.09
CA ASP A 15 -12.69 -15.67 -10.38
C ASP A 15 -12.67 -14.26 -10.97
N ALA A 16 -13.80 -13.53 -10.86
CA ALA A 16 -13.88 -12.14 -11.29
C ALA A 16 -13.00 -11.22 -10.44
N LEU A 17 -12.90 -11.43 -9.12
CA LEU A 17 -12.00 -10.67 -8.24
C LEU A 17 -10.54 -10.91 -8.62
N VAL A 18 -10.15 -12.17 -8.80
CA VAL A 18 -8.77 -12.53 -9.15
C VAL A 18 -8.40 -11.93 -10.51
N GLU A 19 -9.27 -12.02 -11.50
CA GLU A 19 -9.01 -11.44 -12.82
C GLU A 19 -8.93 -9.91 -12.77
N THR A 20 -9.81 -9.25 -12.01
CA THR A 20 -9.79 -7.79 -11.85
C THR A 20 -8.56 -7.32 -11.09
N VAL A 21 -8.13 -8.06 -10.06
CA VAL A 21 -6.90 -7.80 -9.31
C VAL A 21 -5.66 -8.01 -10.18
N VAL A 22 -5.63 -9.08 -10.99
CA VAL A 22 -4.54 -9.37 -11.92
C VAL A 22 -4.47 -8.32 -13.03
N GLU A 23 -5.60 -7.87 -13.56
CA GLU A 23 -5.66 -6.80 -14.56
C GLU A 23 -5.24 -5.43 -13.98
N PHE A 24 -5.60 -5.17 -12.73
CA PHE A 24 -5.17 -3.96 -12.01
C PHE A 24 -3.69 -3.98 -11.68
N LEU A 25 -3.15 -5.12 -11.22
CA LEU A 25 -1.72 -5.35 -10.98
C LEU A 25 -0.91 -5.25 -12.28
N LYS A 26 -1.43 -5.76 -13.40
CA LYS A 26 -0.77 -5.67 -14.71
C LYS A 26 -0.81 -4.27 -15.35
N HIS A 27 -1.52 -3.31 -14.74
CA HIS A 27 -1.44 -1.89 -15.07
C HIS A 27 -1.60 -1.50 -16.56
N THR A 28 -2.25 -2.34 -17.38
CA THR A 28 -2.33 -2.18 -18.85
C THR A 28 -3.10 -0.93 -19.29
N LYS A 29 -4.05 -0.42 -18.49
CA LYS A 29 -4.79 0.82 -18.80
C LYS A 29 -4.08 2.11 -18.34
N PHE A 30 -3.18 2.04 -17.35
CA PHE A 30 -2.48 3.22 -16.83
C PHE A 30 -1.30 3.66 -17.73
N SER A 31 -0.80 2.83 -18.63
CA SER A 31 0.30 3.21 -19.55
C SER A 31 -0.15 4.16 -20.67
N LYS A 32 -1.46 4.36 -20.86
CA LYS A 32 -1.99 5.17 -21.96
C LYS A 32 -1.97 6.70 -21.71
N CYS A 33 -1.58 7.16 -20.52
CA CYS A 33 -1.41 8.58 -20.23
C CYS A 33 0.05 8.87 -19.80
N GLU A 34 0.88 9.22 -20.77
CA GLU A 34 2.33 9.47 -20.61
C GLU A 34 2.62 10.89 -20.06
N ALA A 35 1.70 11.84 -20.23
CA ALA A 35 1.87 13.25 -19.83
C ALA A 35 2.07 13.50 -18.32
N ASN A 36 2.00 12.48 -17.47
CA ASN A 36 2.24 12.54 -16.02
C ASN A 36 3.05 11.32 -15.50
N ALA A 37 3.96 10.78 -16.32
CA ALA A 37 4.73 9.57 -16.01
C ALA A 37 5.51 9.66 -14.67
N ASP A 38 6.14 10.80 -14.38
CA ASP A 38 6.88 11.01 -13.12
C ASP A 38 5.98 10.96 -11.88
N ARG A 39 4.76 11.50 -11.98
CA ARG A 39 3.76 11.46 -10.91
C ARG A 39 3.22 10.05 -10.70
N LYS A 40 3.09 9.29 -11.79
CA LYS A 40 2.60 7.91 -11.79
C LYS A 40 3.62 6.95 -11.17
N ASN A 41 4.90 7.07 -11.50
CA ASN A 41 5.96 6.22 -10.95
C ASN A 41 6.06 6.33 -9.41
N GLY A 42 6.01 7.55 -8.86
CA GLY A 42 6.03 7.75 -7.41
C GLY A 42 4.86 7.06 -6.69
N HIS A 43 3.64 7.17 -7.24
CA HIS A 43 2.46 6.51 -6.65
C HIS A 43 2.52 4.98 -6.77
N MET A 44 3.02 4.45 -7.89
CA MET A 44 3.19 3.00 -8.06
C MET A 44 4.21 2.44 -7.06
N LEU A 45 5.35 3.11 -6.86
CA LEU A 45 6.36 2.71 -5.89
C LEU A 45 5.81 2.67 -4.45
N VAL A 46 4.98 3.66 -4.09
CA VAL A 46 4.30 3.67 -2.78
C VAL A 46 3.30 2.52 -2.66
N PHE A 47 2.50 2.28 -3.71
CA PHE A 47 1.52 1.19 -3.72
C PHE A 47 2.19 -0.18 -3.57
N TYR A 48 3.18 -0.49 -4.40
CA TYR A 48 3.93 -1.75 -4.31
C TYR A 48 4.71 -1.87 -3.00
N GLY A 49 5.25 -0.77 -2.48
CA GLY A 49 5.89 -0.72 -1.17
C GLY A 49 4.92 -1.14 -0.05
N PHE A 50 3.70 -0.59 -0.04
CA PHE A 50 2.66 -0.97 0.93
C PHE A 50 2.24 -2.44 0.81
N VAL A 51 2.05 -2.94 -0.42
CA VAL A 51 1.70 -4.35 -0.64
C VAL A 51 2.84 -5.26 -0.14
N GLY A 52 4.09 -4.93 -0.44
CA GLY A 52 5.26 -5.69 0.02
C GLY A 52 5.39 -5.70 1.55
N LEU A 53 5.16 -4.57 2.21
CA LEU A 53 5.14 -4.46 3.67
C LEU A 53 3.97 -5.20 4.33
N PHE A 54 2.80 -5.22 3.68
CA PHE A 54 1.66 -6.02 4.15
C PHE A 54 1.97 -7.51 4.07
N ILE A 55 2.53 -7.99 2.95
CA ILE A 55 2.99 -9.37 2.80
C ILE A 55 4.02 -9.72 3.89
N THR A 56 4.97 -8.82 4.15
CA THR A 56 5.96 -9.00 5.24
C THR A 56 5.28 -9.18 6.60
N THR A 57 4.26 -8.38 6.88
CA THR A 57 3.47 -8.46 8.14
C THR A 57 2.73 -9.79 8.25
N CYS A 58 2.13 -10.28 7.16
CA CYS A 58 1.52 -11.61 7.13
C CYS A 58 2.56 -12.72 7.32
N TRP A 59 3.72 -12.60 6.66
CA TRP A 59 4.80 -13.56 6.74
C TRP A 59 5.33 -13.68 8.18
N ILE A 60 5.60 -12.55 8.84
CA ILE A 60 6.11 -12.58 10.21
C ILE A 60 5.07 -13.13 11.19
N THR A 61 3.79 -12.85 10.96
CA THR A 61 2.67 -13.43 11.73
C THR A 61 2.65 -14.95 11.58
N PHE A 62 2.79 -15.45 10.35
CA PHE A 62 2.86 -16.89 10.08
C PHE A 62 4.08 -17.53 10.76
N TYR A 63 5.26 -16.89 10.68
CA TYR A 63 6.47 -17.36 11.39
C TYR A 63 6.26 -17.44 12.91
N TYR A 64 5.58 -16.46 13.50
CA TYR A 64 5.36 -16.41 14.94
C TYR A 64 4.34 -17.45 15.41
N TYR A 65 3.19 -17.55 14.75
CA TYR A 65 2.07 -18.39 15.21
C TYR A 65 2.18 -19.85 14.76
N VAL A 66 2.65 -20.09 13.54
CA VAL A 66 2.70 -21.44 12.95
C VAL A 66 4.08 -22.08 13.16
N MET A 67 5.14 -21.37 12.76
CA MET A 67 6.51 -21.92 12.84
C MET A 67 7.17 -21.73 14.20
N LYS A 68 6.52 -21.02 15.15
CA LYS A 68 7.03 -20.71 16.50
C LYS A 68 8.44 -20.11 16.49
N LYS A 69 8.79 -19.37 15.43
CA LYS A 69 10.11 -18.74 15.28
C LYS A 69 10.08 -17.37 15.96
N TYR A 70 10.56 -17.34 17.20
CA TYR A 70 10.61 -16.12 18.01
C TYR A 70 11.76 -15.20 17.60
N SER A 71 11.59 -13.90 17.83
CA SER A 71 12.66 -12.92 17.68
C SER A 71 13.79 -13.24 18.69
N PRO A 72 15.07 -13.23 18.30
CA PRO A 72 15.66 -12.56 17.12
C PRO A 72 15.75 -13.46 15.88
N ILE A 73 15.01 -13.09 14.83
CA ILE A 73 15.16 -13.68 13.49
C ILE A 73 16.51 -13.20 12.91
N SER A 74 17.28 -14.10 12.30
CA SER A 74 18.56 -13.77 11.64
C SER A 74 18.40 -12.62 10.63
N LEU A 75 19.42 -11.78 10.47
CA LEU A 75 19.46 -10.72 9.45
C LEU A 75 19.50 -11.29 8.02
N ALA A 76 19.96 -12.52 7.86
CA ALA A 76 20.01 -13.22 6.57
C ALA A 76 18.67 -13.85 6.14
N ASP A 77 17.60 -13.71 6.94
CA ASP A 77 16.31 -14.27 6.58
C ASP A 77 15.72 -13.52 5.37
N PRO A 78 15.27 -14.22 4.31
CA PRO A 78 14.72 -13.59 3.11
C PRO A 78 13.55 -12.64 3.42
N MET A 79 12.80 -12.91 4.49
CA MET A 79 11.73 -12.04 4.96
C MET A 79 12.23 -10.61 5.25
N LYS A 80 13.41 -10.46 5.87
CA LYS A 80 13.96 -9.12 6.19
C LYS A 80 14.43 -8.38 4.95
N TRP A 81 15.05 -9.09 4.00
CA TRP A 81 15.46 -8.50 2.73
C TRP A 81 14.26 -7.99 1.95
N TRP A 82 13.18 -8.77 1.92
CA TRP A 82 11.91 -8.36 1.34
C TRP A 82 11.31 -7.13 2.05
N ALA A 83 11.35 -7.11 3.38
CA ALA A 83 10.91 -5.97 4.18
C ALA A 83 11.69 -4.69 3.82
N ASN A 84 13.01 -4.78 3.74
CA ASN A 84 13.89 -3.64 3.50
C ASN A 84 13.75 -3.12 2.06
N LEU A 85 13.62 -4.01 1.08
CA LEU A 85 13.32 -3.64 -0.29
C LEU A 85 11.97 -2.90 -0.40
N SER A 86 10.95 -3.42 0.30
CA SER A 86 9.61 -2.80 0.32
C SER A 86 9.62 -1.44 1.02
N ALA A 87 10.33 -1.32 2.15
CA ALA A 87 10.51 -0.06 2.87
C ALA A 87 11.26 0.98 2.03
N LEU A 88 12.29 0.56 1.29
CA LEU A 88 13.04 1.44 0.40
C LEU A 88 12.18 1.90 -0.78
N SER A 89 11.41 1.00 -1.40
CA SER A 89 10.45 1.37 -2.46
C SER A 89 9.43 2.40 -1.96
N LEU A 90 8.90 2.21 -0.74
CA LEU A 90 7.97 3.15 -0.12
C LEU A 90 8.61 4.52 0.10
N LEU A 91 9.84 4.54 0.62
CA LEU A 91 10.58 5.75 0.95
C LEU A 91 10.98 6.53 -0.31
N ILE A 92 11.47 5.86 -1.35
CA ILE A 92 11.78 6.50 -2.64
C ILE A 92 10.50 7.02 -3.29
N GLY A 93 9.43 6.23 -3.29
CA GLY A 93 8.14 6.62 -3.86
C GLY A 93 7.58 7.89 -3.23
N ILE A 94 7.62 7.99 -1.88
CA ILE A 94 7.11 9.17 -1.19
C ILE A 94 7.98 10.42 -1.44
N LEU A 95 9.30 10.26 -1.50
CA LEU A 95 10.21 11.38 -1.83
C LEU A 95 9.99 11.92 -3.24
N ILE A 96 9.74 11.04 -4.22
CA ILE A 96 9.38 11.45 -5.59
C ILE A 96 8.06 12.23 -5.59
N ILE A 97 7.04 11.78 -4.85
CA ILE A 97 5.75 12.47 -4.75
C ILE A 97 5.91 13.87 -4.13
N ILE A 98 6.70 13.98 -3.06
CA ILE A 98 6.99 15.26 -2.39
C ILE A 98 7.75 16.19 -3.35
N GLY A 99 8.80 15.70 -4.01
CA GLY A 99 9.60 16.47 -4.95
C GLY A 99 8.77 16.98 -6.13
N ASN A 100 7.92 16.13 -6.71
CA ASN A 100 7.01 16.52 -7.79
C ASN A 100 6.01 17.58 -7.32
N ARG A 101 5.44 17.46 -6.11
CA ARG A 101 4.54 18.50 -5.55
C ARG A 101 5.24 19.82 -5.29
N MET A 102 6.52 19.81 -4.92
CA MET A 102 7.28 21.04 -4.68
C MET A 102 7.63 21.77 -5.98
N LYS A 103 7.88 21.04 -7.07
CA LYS A 103 8.12 21.60 -8.41
C LYS A 103 6.86 22.17 -9.05
N ASP A 104 5.71 21.55 -8.78
CA ASP A 104 4.40 21.87 -9.38
C ASP A 104 3.69 23.08 -8.71
N LYS A 105 4.43 23.98 -8.06
CA LYS A 105 3.91 25.22 -7.41
C LYS A 105 3.39 26.27 -8.41
N GLY A 106 3.11 25.88 -9.65
CA GLY A 106 2.51 26.71 -10.69
C GLY A 106 0.98 26.76 -10.60
N ILE A 107 0.46 27.85 -10.02
CA ILE A 107 -0.81 28.54 -10.29
C ILE A 107 -2.16 27.81 -10.04
N ASN A 108 -2.32 26.47 -10.08
CA ASN A 108 -3.69 25.88 -9.99
C ASN A 108 -3.82 24.53 -9.25
N THR A 109 -3.04 24.28 -8.20
CA THR A 109 -3.27 23.07 -7.38
C THR A 109 -3.91 23.44 -6.05
N LYS A 110 -5.24 23.29 -5.92
CA LYS A 110 -5.92 23.28 -4.61
C LYS A 110 -5.40 22.07 -3.81
N THR A 111 -4.31 22.25 -3.07
CA THR A 111 -3.77 21.19 -2.23
C THR A 111 -4.71 21.01 -1.04
N SER A 112 -5.44 19.89 -0.99
CA SER A 112 -6.19 19.55 0.21
C SER A 112 -5.19 19.25 1.34
N SER A 113 -5.32 19.92 2.49
CA SER A 113 -4.45 19.71 3.66
C SER A 113 -4.37 18.24 4.06
N PHE A 114 -5.45 17.49 3.85
CA PHE A 114 -5.52 16.04 4.09
C PHE A 114 -4.52 15.22 3.26
N ASP A 115 -4.26 15.61 2.00
CA ASP A 115 -3.27 14.91 1.17
C ASP A 115 -1.85 15.08 1.74
N TRP A 116 -1.55 16.26 2.31
CA TRP A 116 -0.25 16.54 2.93
C TRP A 116 -0.07 15.79 4.25
N THR A 117 -1.11 15.74 5.08
CA THR A 117 -1.08 14.94 6.32
C THR A 117 -0.81 13.48 6.01
N PHE A 118 -1.47 12.90 5.00
CA PHE A 118 -1.24 11.51 4.62
C PHE A 118 0.20 11.25 4.15
N ILE A 119 0.75 12.13 3.30
CA ILE A 119 2.13 12.02 2.81
C ILE A 119 3.13 12.05 3.96
N ILE A 120 2.97 12.97 4.91
CA ILE A 120 3.85 13.09 6.08
C ILE A 120 3.74 11.85 6.96
N MET A 121 2.53 11.33 7.17
CA MET A 121 2.33 10.12 7.99
C MET A 121 2.99 8.89 7.37
N ILE A 122 2.92 8.70 6.04
CA ILE A 122 3.62 7.61 5.35
C ILE A 122 5.13 7.77 5.48
N LEU A 123 5.65 9.00 5.33
CA LEU A 123 7.08 9.27 5.49
C LEU A 123 7.54 8.93 6.92
N LEU A 124 6.81 9.39 7.94
CA LEU A 124 7.11 9.08 9.35
C LEU A 124 7.01 7.58 9.63
N LEU A 125 6.02 6.90 9.07
CA LEU A 125 5.88 5.44 9.16
C LEU A 125 7.12 4.72 8.61
N ALA A 126 7.59 5.10 7.42
CA ALA A 126 8.76 4.50 6.79
C ALA A 126 10.05 4.80 7.57
N VAL A 127 10.25 6.05 7.99
CA VAL A 127 11.44 6.49 8.74
C VAL A 127 11.52 5.82 10.11
N THR A 128 10.41 5.80 10.86
CA THR A 128 10.38 5.16 12.19
C THR A 128 10.54 3.65 12.11
N GLY A 129 10.04 3.01 11.04
CA GLY A 129 10.25 1.58 10.79
C GLY A 129 11.72 1.24 10.57
N LEU A 130 12.38 1.95 9.65
CA LEU A 130 13.82 1.79 9.40
C LEU A 130 14.66 2.14 10.64
N LEU A 131 14.30 3.21 11.36
CA LEU A 131 15.00 3.60 12.57
C LEU A 131 14.87 2.54 13.68
N THR A 132 13.72 1.87 13.79
CA THR A 132 13.55 0.74 14.70
C THR A 132 14.49 -0.41 14.35
N GLU A 133 14.66 -0.72 13.08
CA GLU A 133 15.59 -1.76 12.63
C GLU A 133 17.04 -1.38 12.95
N LEU A 134 17.45 -0.15 12.61
CA LEU A 134 18.81 0.35 12.84
C LEU A 134 19.18 0.42 14.32
N THR A 135 18.29 0.94 15.16
CA THR A 135 18.52 1.02 16.61
C THR A 135 18.59 -0.36 17.26
N ARG A 136 17.82 -1.32 16.75
CA ARG A 136 17.90 -2.72 17.16
C ARG A 136 19.20 -3.38 16.71
N LEU A 137 19.72 -3.05 15.53
CA LEU A 137 21.01 -3.53 15.03
C LEU A 137 22.19 -2.94 15.81
N ALA A 138 22.09 -1.66 16.20
CA ALA A 138 23.08 -0.97 17.03
C ALA A 138 23.09 -1.42 18.50
N GLY A 139 22.15 -2.28 18.91
CA GLY A 139 22.05 -2.78 20.29
C GLY A 139 21.57 -1.76 21.32
N ILE A 140 21.09 -0.58 20.89
CA ILE A 140 20.65 0.51 21.78
C ILE A 140 19.21 0.28 22.21
N ARG A 141 19.05 -0.59 23.21
CA ARG A 141 17.75 -1.08 23.67
C ARG A 141 16.83 0.03 24.21
N GLN A 142 17.39 1.05 24.85
CA GLN A 142 16.65 2.18 25.43
C GLN A 142 15.94 3.03 24.37
N LEU A 143 16.52 3.13 23.16
CA LEU A 143 15.94 3.90 22.06
C LEU A 143 15.01 3.05 21.18
N ALA A 144 15.31 1.76 21.03
CA ALA A 144 14.54 0.86 20.17
C ALA A 144 13.08 0.71 20.62
N TYR A 145 12.81 0.63 21.93
CA TYR A 145 11.46 0.49 22.46
C TYR A 145 10.54 1.70 22.19
N PRO A 146 10.92 2.95 22.54
CA PRO A 146 10.07 4.10 22.27
C PRO A 146 9.84 4.33 20.77
N ILE A 147 10.86 4.11 19.93
CA ILE A 147 10.71 4.26 18.48
C ILE A 147 9.75 3.19 17.92
N TYR A 148 9.85 1.96 18.38
CA TYR A 148 8.91 0.90 17.99
C TYR A 148 7.47 1.22 18.42
N PHE A 149 7.29 1.74 19.63
CA PHE A 149 5.98 2.18 20.10
C PHE A 149 5.39 3.28 19.21
N ILE A 150 6.18 4.32 18.90
CA ILE A 150 5.79 5.39 17.99
C ILE A 150 5.47 4.85 16.59
N HIS A 151 6.28 3.90 16.10
CA HIS A 151 6.03 3.25 14.81
C HIS A 151 4.67 2.55 14.79
N LEU A 152 4.32 1.79 15.84
CA LEU A 152 3.02 1.13 15.94
C LEU A 152 1.85 2.13 15.98
N MET A 153 2.02 3.30 16.61
CA MET A 153 1.02 4.36 16.56
C MET A 153 0.79 4.86 15.13
N PHE A 154 1.86 5.06 14.36
CA PHE A 154 1.76 5.44 12.95
C PHE A 154 1.15 4.34 12.08
N VAL A 155 1.47 3.07 12.33
CA VAL A 155 0.84 1.92 11.66
C VAL A 155 -0.66 1.93 11.92
N PHE A 156 -1.07 2.05 13.19
CA PHE A 156 -2.48 2.08 13.58
C PHE A 156 -3.22 3.26 12.94
N TYR A 157 -2.64 4.46 13.01
CA TYR A 157 -3.19 5.64 12.35
C TYR A 157 -3.36 5.42 10.84
N THR A 158 -2.37 4.84 10.18
CA THR A 158 -2.41 4.58 8.73
C THR A 158 -3.51 3.59 8.36
N ILE A 159 -3.69 2.53 9.15
CA ILE A 159 -4.76 1.54 8.93
C ILE A 159 -6.15 2.17 9.12
N VAL A 160 -6.35 2.95 10.19
CA VAL A 160 -7.62 3.64 10.45
C VAL A 160 -7.89 4.71 9.39
N TYR A 161 -6.86 5.40 8.92
CA TYR A 161 -6.97 6.44 7.90
C TYR A 161 -7.16 5.86 6.50
N PHE A 162 -6.72 4.63 6.25
CA PHE A 162 -6.84 3.94 4.96
C PHE A 162 -8.25 4.02 4.35
N PRO A 163 -9.36 3.66 5.03
CA PRO A 163 -10.72 3.75 4.49
C PRO A 163 -11.20 5.17 4.18
N TYR A 164 -10.63 6.19 4.83
CA TYR A 164 -10.99 7.60 4.61
C TYR A 164 -10.14 8.26 3.52
N SER A 165 -9.13 7.56 3.01
CA SER A 165 -8.21 8.09 2.00
C SER A 165 -8.74 7.90 0.57
N LYS A 166 -8.19 8.69 -0.37
CA LYS A 166 -8.43 8.53 -1.82
C LYS A 166 -8.02 7.15 -2.36
N LEU A 167 -7.20 6.39 -1.61
CA LEU A 167 -6.81 5.02 -1.98
C LEU A 167 -7.95 4.02 -1.76
N ALA A 168 -8.75 4.16 -0.70
CA ALA A 168 -9.91 3.30 -0.49
C ALA A 168 -10.97 3.49 -1.59
N HIS A 169 -11.11 4.70 -2.13
CA HIS A 169 -11.98 4.95 -3.27
C HIS A 169 -11.57 4.14 -4.52
N MET A 170 -10.27 3.89 -4.74
CA MET A 170 -9.84 2.96 -5.79
C MET A 170 -10.27 1.52 -5.50
N GLY A 171 -10.22 1.08 -4.23
CA GLY A 171 -10.73 -0.24 -3.82
C GLY A 171 -12.24 -0.38 -4.09
N TYR A 172 -13.04 0.62 -3.73
CA TYR A 172 -14.48 0.63 -4.04
C TYR A 172 -14.73 0.62 -5.54
N ARG A 173 -13.94 1.37 -6.32
CA ARG A 173 -14.04 1.36 -7.78
C ARG A 173 -13.67 0.00 -8.38
N LEU A 174 -12.66 -0.68 -7.83
CA LEU A 174 -12.28 -2.04 -8.23
C LEU A 174 -13.41 -3.04 -7.96
N LEU A 175 -14.01 -2.99 -6.77
CA LEU A 175 -15.15 -3.83 -6.42
C LEU A 175 -16.35 -3.55 -7.33
N ALA A 176 -16.61 -2.28 -7.64
CA ALA A 176 -17.66 -1.91 -8.58
C ALA A 176 -17.39 -2.46 -9.99
N ILE A 177 -16.17 -2.33 -10.53
CA ILE A 177 -15.79 -2.90 -11.85
C ILE A 177 -15.91 -4.42 -11.83
N THR A 178 -15.47 -5.07 -10.75
CA THR A 178 -15.61 -6.52 -10.57
C THR A 178 -17.09 -6.92 -10.61
N TYR A 179 -17.95 -6.16 -9.92
CA TYR A 179 -19.40 -6.36 -9.93
C TYR A 179 -20.01 -6.16 -11.31
N TYR A 180 -19.61 -5.12 -12.04
CA TYR A 180 -20.06 -4.89 -13.41
C TYR A 180 -19.64 -6.02 -14.36
N LYS A 181 -18.41 -6.53 -14.24
CA LYS A 181 -17.93 -7.71 -14.98
C LYS A 181 -18.70 -8.97 -14.63
N MET A 182 -18.99 -9.20 -13.35
CA MET A 182 -19.83 -10.34 -12.90
C MET A 182 -21.23 -10.28 -13.53
N VAL A 183 -21.82 -9.10 -13.65
CA VAL A 183 -23.14 -8.86 -14.26
C VAL A 183 -23.08 -8.85 -15.80
N GLY A 184 -21.89 -8.98 -16.41
CA GLY A 184 -21.72 -9.01 -17.86
C GLY A 184 -22.02 -7.68 -18.56
N LYS A 185 -22.03 -6.56 -17.82
CA LYS A 185 -22.13 -5.21 -18.37
C LYS A 185 -20.72 -4.66 -18.56
N ASP A 186 -20.25 -4.66 -19.80
CA ASP A 186 -18.96 -4.09 -20.18
C ASP A 186 -18.96 -2.59 -19.87
N VAL A 187 -18.17 -2.19 -18.87
CA VAL A 187 -17.79 -0.80 -18.64
C VAL A 187 -16.47 -0.55 -19.37
N MET A 188 -16.57 -0.32 -20.69
CA MET A 188 -15.49 0.34 -21.42
C MET A 188 -15.44 1.82 -21.09
#